data_AF-A0A7S2DHB2-F1
#
_entry.id   AF-A0A7S2DHB2-F1
#
_cell.length_a   1.000
_cell.length_b   1.000
_cell.length_c   1.000
_cell.angle_alpha   90.00
_cell.angle_beta   90.00
_cell.angle_gamma   90.00
#
_symmetry.space_group_name_H-M   'P 1'
#
loop_
_entity.id
_entity.type
_entity.pdbx_description
1 polymer ?
#
loop_
_entity_poly.entity_id
_entity_poly.type
_entity_poly.pdbx_seq_one_letter_code
_entity_poly.pdbx_strand_id
1 'polypeptide(L)'
;KARMAMTPGYTKSEVADDSSIFHGREVRQVPQAAGDMNFVLHLSLANGEDAEGWTPQERARYDGWGHDASREWRQGEQLEREGFTTFRSKFGLAAFALHHRFYLHFDHNKRFWLSAEDGCEGVASQGRAKAAPWSPF
;
A
#
# COMPACT_ATOMS: atom_id res chain seq x y z
N LYS A 1 -20.01 -0.27 12.00
CA LYS A 1 -18.88 0.44 11.33
C LYS A 1 -19.42 1.08 10.06
N ALA A 2 -19.39 2.41 9.93
CA ALA A 2 -19.76 3.08 8.69
C ALA A 2 -18.65 2.83 7.65
N ARG A 3 -19.02 2.42 6.43
CA ARG A 3 -18.08 2.24 5.32
C ARG A 3 -17.76 3.62 4.75
N MET A 4 -16.52 3.86 4.32
CA MET A 4 -16.12 5.16 3.76
C MET A 4 -16.92 5.54 2.49
N ALA A 5 -17.43 4.56 1.73
CA ALA A 5 -18.40 4.77 0.65
C ALA A 5 -19.70 5.49 1.08
N MET A 6 -19.97 5.56 2.39
CA MET A 6 -21.13 6.20 2.98
C MET A 6 -20.84 7.63 3.47
N THR A 7 -19.61 8.14 3.28
CA THR A 7 -19.24 9.52 3.61
C THR A 7 -19.94 10.49 2.66
N PRO A 8 -20.72 11.48 3.17
CA PRO A 8 -21.38 12.46 2.32
C PRO A 8 -20.38 13.25 1.47
N GLY A 9 -20.63 13.34 0.15
CA GLY A 9 -19.77 14.06 -0.79
C GLY A 9 -18.55 13.30 -1.31
N TYR A 10 -18.35 12.04 -0.89
CA TYR A 10 -17.25 11.20 -1.34
C TYR A 10 -17.44 10.74 -2.79
N THR A 11 -16.44 10.98 -3.65
CA THR A 11 -16.41 10.55 -5.05
C THR A 11 -15.56 9.30 -5.18
N LYS A 12 -16.09 8.26 -5.85
CA LYS A 12 -15.42 6.97 -6.04
C LYS A 12 -14.37 7.06 -7.15
N SER A 13 -13.25 7.71 -6.87
CA SER A 13 -12.15 7.92 -7.82
C SER A 13 -10.81 7.98 -7.08
N GLU A 14 -9.74 7.54 -7.73
CA GLU A 14 -8.37 7.61 -7.25
C GLU A 14 -7.96 9.02 -6.79
N VAL A 15 -8.42 10.07 -7.50
CA VAL A 15 -8.15 11.47 -7.17
C VAL A 15 -8.76 11.91 -5.84
N ALA A 16 -9.97 11.44 -5.53
CA ALA A 16 -10.64 11.72 -4.26
C ALA A 16 -10.00 10.91 -3.12
N ASP A 17 -9.59 9.67 -3.43
CA ASP A 17 -8.94 8.75 -2.49
C ASP A 17 -7.55 9.24 -2.08
N ASP A 18 -6.76 9.80 -3.02
CA ASP A 18 -5.40 10.32 -2.76
C ASP A 18 -5.36 11.42 -1.69
N SER A 19 -6.48 12.09 -1.40
CA SER A 19 -6.59 13.14 -0.38
C SER A 19 -6.81 12.64 1.06
N SER A 20 -7.23 11.38 1.24
CA SER A 20 -7.67 10.86 2.56
C SER A 20 -7.44 9.36 2.78
N ILE A 21 -6.94 8.65 1.77
CA ILE A 21 -6.68 7.21 1.76
C ILE A 21 -5.23 6.99 1.32
N PHE A 22 -4.53 6.08 1.99
CA PHE A 22 -3.20 5.67 1.52
C PHE A 22 -3.37 4.64 0.41
N HIS A 23 -2.67 4.84 -0.70
CA HIS A 23 -2.57 3.83 -1.75
C HIS A 23 -1.32 2.98 -1.55
N GLY A 24 -1.27 1.86 -2.25
CA GLY A 24 -0.08 1.06 -2.29
C GLY A 24 -0.33 -0.34 -2.82
N ARG A 25 0.50 -1.28 -2.39
CA ARG A 25 0.43 -2.67 -2.79
C ARG A 25 0.56 -3.61 -1.60
N GLU A 26 -0.18 -4.70 -1.66
CA GLU A 26 0.21 -5.91 -0.96
C GLU A 26 1.26 -6.59 -1.82
N VAL A 27 2.46 -6.78 -1.27
CA VAL A 27 3.56 -7.46 -1.96
C VAL A 27 3.87 -8.75 -1.22
N ARG A 28 3.79 -9.88 -1.92
CA ARG A 28 4.03 -11.22 -1.38
C ARG A 28 5.34 -11.81 -1.90
N GLN A 29 5.81 -12.86 -1.23
CA GLN A 29 7.10 -13.52 -1.48
C GLN A 29 8.30 -12.58 -1.33
N VAL A 30 8.26 -11.72 -0.31
CA VAL A 30 9.34 -10.80 0.05
C VAL A 30 10.21 -11.47 1.12
N PRO A 31 11.41 -11.99 0.78
CA PRO A 31 12.21 -12.80 1.70
C PRO A 31 12.74 -12.02 2.91
N GLN A 32 12.78 -10.69 2.79
CA GLN A 32 13.27 -9.78 3.83
C GLN A 32 12.11 -9.03 4.51
N ALA A 33 10.88 -9.51 4.38
CA ALA A 33 9.73 -8.91 5.06
C ALA A 33 9.94 -8.91 6.57
N ALA A 34 9.68 -7.78 7.21
CA ALA A 34 9.65 -7.71 8.66
C ALA A 34 8.34 -8.33 9.17
N GLY A 35 8.37 -9.64 9.46
CA GLY A 35 7.23 -10.43 9.95
C GLY A 35 7.21 -11.84 9.37
N ASP A 36 6.47 -12.77 9.99
CA ASP A 36 6.60 -14.21 9.73
C ASP A 36 5.90 -14.72 8.46
N MET A 37 5.45 -13.85 7.56
CA MET A 37 4.54 -14.22 6.45
C MET A 37 5.05 -13.84 5.05
N ASN A 38 6.31 -13.39 4.90
CA ASN A 38 6.90 -13.03 3.60
C ASN A 38 6.04 -12.04 2.76
N PHE A 39 5.30 -11.16 3.43
CA PHE A 39 4.52 -10.11 2.78
C PHE A 39 4.81 -8.76 3.42
N VAL A 40 4.64 -7.69 2.64
CA VAL A 40 4.71 -6.31 3.11
C VAL A 40 3.56 -5.51 2.54
N LEU A 41 3.12 -4.50 3.29
CA LEU A 41 2.27 -3.43 2.77
C LEU A 41 3.19 -2.30 2.30
N HIS A 42 3.28 -2.10 0.98
CA HIS A 42 4.08 -1.04 0.37
C HIS A 42 3.18 0.16 0.10
N LEU A 43 3.33 1.22 0.91
CA LEU A 43 2.60 2.48 0.69
C LEU A 43 3.25 3.27 -0.44
N SER A 44 2.44 3.74 -1.39
CA SER A 44 2.87 4.51 -2.57
C SER A 44 1.74 5.43 -3.04
N LEU A 45 2.02 6.40 -3.92
CA LEU A 45 0.97 7.27 -4.47
C LEU A 45 0.24 6.61 -5.65
N ALA A 46 -1.01 7.02 -5.91
CA ALA A 46 -1.74 6.66 -7.12
C ALA A 46 -1.84 7.81 -8.15
N ASN A 47 -1.26 8.97 -7.86
CA ASN A 47 -1.35 10.18 -8.70
C ASN A 47 -0.46 10.16 -9.96
N GLY A 48 0.41 9.15 -10.10
CA GLY A 48 1.35 9.01 -11.22
C GLY A 48 2.62 9.85 -11.14
N GLU A 49 2.86 10.54 -10.03
CA GLU A 49 4.10 11.30 -9.78
C GLU A 49 5.14 10.46 -9.02
N ASP A 50 4.69 9.40 -8.35
CA ASP A 50 5.55 8.45 -7.63
C ASP A 50 6.07 7.36 -8.58
N ALA A 51 7.39 7.23 -8.69
CA ALA A 51 8.05 6.19 -9.49
C ALA A 51 7.81 4.77 -8.96
N GLU A 52 7.45 4.65 -7.69
CA GLU A 52 7.01 3.40 -7.06
C GLU A 52 5.48 3.34 -6.94
N GLY A 53 4.77 4.36 -7.41
CA GLY A 53 3.32 4.50 -7.37
C GLY A 53 2.59 3.55 -8.30
N TRP A 54 1.26 3.61 -8.30
CA TRP A 54 0.45 2.80 -9.20
C TRP A 54 0.77 3.10 -10.66
N THR A 55 1.02 2.04 -11.43
CA THR A 55 1.27 2.13 -12.87
C THR A 55 0.01 2.63 -13.59
N PRO A 56 0.12 3.25 -14.77
CA PRO A 56 -1.05 3.62 -15.56
C PRO A 56 -2.05 2.47 -15.77
N GLN A 57 -1.55 1.24 -15.89
CA GLN A 57 -2.33 0.02 -16.06
C GLN A 57 -3.05 -0.41 -14.79
N GLU A 58 -2.45 -0.21 -13.61
CA GLU A 58 -3.13 -0.41 -12.33
C GLU A 58 -4.26 0.60 -12.15
N ARG A 59 -3.99 1.90 -12.41
CA ARG A 59 -5.01 2.95 -12.34
C ARG A 59 -6.16 2.73 -13.31
N ALA A 60 -5.87 2.34 -14.55
CA ALA A 60 -6.90 2.09 -15.57
C ALA A 60 -7.83 0.91 -15.23
N ARG A 61 -7.37 -0.04 -14.40
CA ARG A 61 -8.17 -1.18 -13.93
C ARG A 61 -8.80 -0.95 -12.56
N TYR A 62 -8.53 0.19 -11.93
CA TYR A 62 -9.07 0.51 -10.63
C TYR A 62 -10.57 0.78 -10.74
N ASP A 63 -11.38 -0.11 -10.17
CA ASP A 63 -12.85 -0.02 -10.18
C ASP A 63 -13.42 0.63 -8.91
N GLY A 64 -12.54 1.18 -8.06
CA GLY A 64 -12.87 1.91 -6.84
C GLY A 64 -13.38 1.04 -5.69
N TRP A 65 -14.26 0.05 -5.91
CA TRP A 65 -14.94 -0.69 -4.83
C TRP A 65 -15.16 -2.17 -5.15
N GLY A 66 -14.60 -2.68 -6.25
CA GLY A 66 -14.69 -4.09 -6.60
C GLY A 66 -13.92 -4.96 -5.61
N HIS A 67 -14.35 -6.22 -5.52
CA HIS A 67 -13.67 -7.22 -4.71
C HIS A 67 -12.26 -7.45 -5.28
N ASP A 68 -11.27 -7.69 -4.43
CA ASP A 68 -9.87 -7.97 -4.83
C ASP A 68 -9.70 -9.12 -5.84
N ALA A 69 -10.73 -9.95 -6.00
CA ALA A 69 -10.77 -11.02 -7.00
C ALA A 69 -10.96 -10.50 -8.42
N SER A 70 -11.44 -9.26 -8.61
CA SER A 70 -11.49 -8.59 -9.92
C SER A 70 -10.13 -8.04 -10.35
N ARG A 71 -9.16 -7.99 -9.44
CA ARG A 71 -7.83 -7.41 -9.69
C ARG A 71 -6.82 -8.46 -10.11
N GLU A 72 -5.89 -8.00 -10.91
CA GLU A 72 -4.78 -8.81 -11.40
C GLU A 72 -3.61 -8.73 -10.42
N TRP A 73 -3.20 -9.91 -9.91
CA TRP A 73 -1.92 -10.08 -9.26
C TRP A 73 -0.80 -9.95 -10.30
N ARG A 74 -0.03 -8.87 -10.21
CA ARG A 74 1.04 -8.57 -11.16
C ARG A 74 2.36 -9.15 -10.70
N GLN A 75 3.04 -9.82 -11.63
CA GLN A 75 4.38 -10.33 -11.40
C GLN A 75 5.41 -9.19 -11.45
N GLY A 76 6.54 -9.35 -10.77
CA GLY A 76 7.55 -8.30 -10.72
C GLY A 76 8.08 -7.85 -12.08
N GLU A 77 8.23 -8.76 -13.05
CA GLU A 77 8.65 -8.40 -14.42
C GLU A 77 7.61 -7.51 -15.13
N GLN A 78 6.32 -7.75 -14.88
CA GLN A 78 5.25 -6.92 -15.43
C GLN A 78 5.27 -5.52 -14.84
N LEU A 79 5.42 -5.39 -13.52
CA LEU A 79 5.50 -4.08 -12.85
C LEU A 79 6.69 -3.26 -13.34
N GLU A 80 7.85 -3.90 -13.57
CA GLU A 80 9.01 -3.22 -14.14
C GLU A 80 8.75 -2.71 -15.56
N ARG A 81 8.08 -3.50 -16.41
CA ARG A 81 7.67 -3.06 -17.76
C ARG A 81 6.61 -1.96 -17.73
N GLU A 82 5.74 -1.95 -16.73
CA GLU A 82 4.67 -0.97 -16.57
C GLU A 82 5.14 0.35 -15.92
N GLY A 83 6.37 0.40 -15.39
CA GLY A 83 7.02 1.65 -14.95
C GLY A 83 7.68 1.59 -13.57
N PHE A 84 7.41 0.58 -12.75
CA PHE A 84 8.08 0.40 -11.45
C PHE A 84 9.39 -0.38 -11.62
N THR A 85 10.37 0.26 -12.27
CA THR A 85 11.59 -0.38 -12.81
C THR A 85 12.50 -1.05 -11.78
N THR A 86 12.35 -0.73 -10.49
CA THR A 86 13.18 -1.28 -9.39
C THR A 86 12.47 -2.36 -8.58
N PHE A 87 11.26 -2.79 -8.96
CA PHE A 87 10.42 -3.66 -8.16
C PHE A 87 11.12 -4.94 -7.70
N ARG A 88 11.68 -5.76 -8.61
CA ARG A 88 12.30 -7.04 -8.21
C ARG A 88 13.61 -6.85 -7.46
N SER A 89 14.33 -5.76 -7.73
CA SER A 89 15.52 -5.40 -6.95
C SER A 89 15.19 -5.05 -5.50
N LYS A 90 14.00 -4.46 -5.27
CA LYS A 90 13.53 -4.02 -3.96
C LYS A 90 12.87 -5.14 -3.15
N PHE A 91 11.98 -5.91 -3.79
CA PHE A 91 11.13 -6.89 -3.09
C PHE A 91 11.55 -8.35 -3.29
N GLY A 92 12.40 -8.62 -4.27
CA GLY A 92 12.87 -9.97 -4.61
C GLY A 92 12.35 -10.45 -5.97
N LEU A 93 13.07 -11.41 -6.56
CA LEU A 93 12.82 -11.90 -7.92
C LEU A 93 11.48 -12.61 -8.08
N ALA A 94 10.99 -13.26 -7.02
CA ALA A 94 9.73 -13.99 -7.01
C ALA A 94 8.55 -13.15 -6.48
N ALA A 95 8.81 -11.89 -6.11
CA ALA A 95 7.77 -11.04 -5.56
C ALA A 95 6.68 -10.74 -6.60
N PHE A 96 5.45 -10.70 -6.13
CA PHE A 96 4.27 -10.32 -6.91
C PHE A 96 3.36 -9.48 -6.03
N ALA A 97 2.52 -8.66 -6.67
CA ALA A 97 1.78 -7.66 -5.95
C ALA A 97 0.34 -7.47 -6.45
N LEU A 98 -0.51 -7.02 -5.53
CA LEU A 98 -1.85 -6.54 -5.80
C LEU A 98 -1.93 -5.09 -5.32
N HIS A 99 -2.57 -4.22 -6.09
CA HIS A 99 -2.77 -2.83 -5.69
C HIS A 99 -3.97 -2.72 -4.74
N HIS A 100 -3.79 -2.03 -3.61
CA HIS A 100 -4.81 -1.83 -2.59
C HIS A 100 -4.87 -0.38 -2.12
N ARG A 101 -6.05 -0.03 -1.60
CA ARG A 101 -6.17 1.04 -0.62
C ARG A 101 -5.86 0.52 0.77
N PHE A 102 -5.26 1.38 1.56
CA PHE A 102 -4.99 1.18 2.96
C PHE A 102 -5.74 2.18 3.81
N TYR A 103 -6.43 1.67 4.81
CA TYR A 103 -7.07 2.45 5.86
C TYR A 103 -6.10 2.57 7.02
N LEU A 104 -5.76 3.80 7.38
CA LEU A 104 -5.06 4.07 8.62
C LEU A 104 -6.06 4.06 9.77
N HIS A 105 -5.85 3.18 10.73
CA HIS A 105 -6.64 3.11 11.95
C HIS A 105 -5.83 3.66 13.12
N PHE A 106 -6.55 4.31 14.03
CA PHE A 106 -6.02 4.82 15.28
C PHE A 106 -6.97 4.42 16.41
N ASP A 107 -6.51 3.60 17.35
CA ASP A 107 -7.33 3.22 18.50
C ASP A 107 -7.19 4.19 19.68
N HIS A 108 -8.04 3.99 20.69
CA HIS A 108 -8.01 4.74 21.94
C HIS A 108 -6.70 4.58 22.74
N ASN A 109 -5.85 3.61 22.39
CA ASN A 109 -4.53 3.37 22.98
C ASN A 109 -3.41 4.05 22.19
N LYS A 110 -3.74 4.90 21.21
CA LYS A 110 -2.80 5.58 20.32
C LYS A 110 -1.93 4.63 19.48
N ARG A 111 -2.45 3.45 19.17
CA ARG A 111 -1.79 2.50 18.26
C ARG A 111 -2.28 2.75 16.84
N PHE A 112 -1.32 2.78 15.92
CA PHE A 112 -1.58 2.82 14.49
C PHE A 112 -1.51 1.41 13.92
N TRP A 113 -2.49 1.05 13.09
CA TRP A 113 -2.38 -0.09 12.19
C TRP A 113 -2.99 0.25 10.84
N LEU A 114 -2.52 -0.44 9.81
CA LEU A 114 -3.05 -0.36 8.47
C LEU A 114 -3.93 -1.58 8.23
N SER A 115 -5.04 -1.39 7.55
CA SER A 115 -5.75 -2.50 6.92
C SER A 115 -5.84 -2.24 5.43
N ALA A 116 -5.49 -3.23 4.62
CA ALA A 116 -5.93 -3.31 3.23
C ALA A 116 -7.46 -3.44 3.19
N GLU A 117 -8.02 -3.16 2.03
CA GLU A 117 -9.47 -3.19 1.81
C GLU A 117 -10.13 -4.57 1.81
N ASP A 118 -9.36 -5.64 1.56
CA ASP A 118 -9.77 -7.02 1.79
C ASP A 118 -9.76 -7.43 3.27
N GLY A 119 -9.30 -6.55 4.15
CA GLY A 119 -9.16 -6.82 5.58
C GLY A 119 -7.83 -7.46 5.97
N CYS A 120 -6.83 -7.51 5.08
CA CYS A 120 -5.46 -7.82 5.49
C CYS A 120 -4.93 -6.70 6.39
N GLU A 121 -4.58 -7.02 7.64
CA GLU A 121 -4.12 -6.03 8.63
C GLU A 121 -2.61 -6.14 8.85
N GLY A 122 -1.97 -4.98 9.01
CA GLY A 122 -0.55 -4.85 9.34
C GLY A 122 -0.34 -3.78 10.40
N VAL A 123 0.36 -4.13 11.48
CA VAL A 123 0.80 -3.14 12.47
C VAL A 123 2.15 -2.60 12.01
N ALA A 124 2.38 -1.29 12.18
CA ALA A 124 3.72 -0.76 12.00
C ALA A 124 4.67 -1.53 12.92
N SER A 125 5.72 -2.12 12.36
CA SER A 125 6.83 -2.61 13.18
C SER A 125 7.31 -1.42 14.02
N GLN A 126 7.67 -1.65 15.29
CA GLN A 126 8.22 -0.57 16.11
C GLN A 126 9.36 0.07 15.33
N GLY A 127 9.11 1.25 14.80
CA GLY A 127 10.14 2.00 14.10
C GLY A 127 11.27 2.19 15.09
N ARG A 128 12.47 1.70 14.76
CA ARG A 128 13.67 2.16 15.45
C ARG A 128 13.77 3.64 15.12
N ALA A 129 13.23 4.49 15.98
CA ALA A 129 13.60 5.89 15.97
C ALA A 129 15.14 5.92 15.99
N LYS A 130 15.77 6.48 14.96
CA LYS A 130 17.18 6.86 15.09
C LYS A 130 17.22 7.78 16.30
N ALA A 131 17.91 7.36 17.35
CA ALA A 131 18.16 8.22 18.50
C ALA A 131 18.71 9.54 17.94
N ALA A 132 18.05 10.64 18.24
CA ALA A 132 18.59 11.96 17.91
C ALA A 132 19.99 12.03 18.55
N PRO A 133 21.02 12.51 17.83
CA PRO A 133 22.33 12.69 18.44
C PRO A 133 22.18 13.66 19.61
N TRP A 134 22.40 13.14 20.81
CA TRP A 134 22.40 13.91 22.05
C TRP A 134 23.51 14.96 21.95
N SER A 135 23.17 16.24 22.01
CA SER A 135 24.14 17.35 22.14
C SER A 135 24.04 17.89 23.57
N PRO A 136 25.08 17.71 24.41
CA PRO A 136 25.16 18.42 25.67
C PRO A 136 25.58 19.86 25.42
N PHE A 137 24.73 20.80 25.82
CA PHE A 137 25.18 22.11 26.29
C PHE A 137 25.07 22.13 27.80
#